data_AF-A0A972ICZ2-F1
#
_entry.id   AF-A0A972ICZ2-F1
#
_cell.length_a   1.000
_cell.length_b   1.000
_cell.length_c   1.000
_cell.angle_alpha   90.00
_cell.angle_beta   90.00
_cell.angle_gamma   90.00
#
_symmetry.space_group_name_H-M   'P 1'
#
loop_
_entity.id
_entity.type
_entity.pdbx_description
1 polymer ?
#
loop_
_entity_poly.entity_id
_entity_poly.type
_entity_poly.pdbx_seq_one_letter_code
_entity_poly.pdbx_strand_id
1 'polypeptide(L)'
;MDMKEVVRIGLLMDLYENLLTERQRDIMHQYINEDFSLNEISELTGVTRQAAHDTVKKSIHRLERFEKALGLIKHNDELRQKLKNIKEKLNDAGVRIADKELDELISEI
;
A
#
# COMPACT_ATOMS: atom_id res chain seq x y z
N MET A 1 7.63 -8.04 -11.65
CA MET A 1 6.72 -6.89 -11.54
C MET A 1 7.48 -5.65 -11.92
N ASP A 2 6.80 -4.63 -12.43
CA ASP A 2 7.43 -3.31 -12.56
C ASP A 2 7.41 -2.57 -11.21
N MET A 3 8.21 -1.51 -11.08
CA MET A 3 8.30 -0.74 -9.83
C MET A 3 6.96 -0.12 -9.42
N LYS A 4 6.11 0.25 -10.39
CA LYS A 4 4.81 0.88 -10.09
C LYS A 4 3.86 -0.13 -9.46
N GLU A 5 3.89 -1.35 -9.95
CA GLU A 5 3.09 -2.46 -9.45
C GLU A 5 3.52 -2.85 -8.03
N VAL A 6 4.83 -2.89 -7.75
CA VAL A 6 5.35 -3.15 -6.40
C VAL A 6 4.90 -2.06 -5.42
N VAL A 7 5.04 -0.78 -5.77
CA VAL A 7 4.57 0.33 -4.92
C VAL A 7 3.05 0.26 -4.69
N ARG A 8 2.27 -0.03 -5.73
CA ARG A 8 0.81 -0.19 -5.64
C ARG A 8 0.45 -1.30 -4.65
N ILE A 9 1.14 -2.44 -4.70
CA ILE A 9 0.87 -3.57 -3.80
C ILE A 9 1.33 -3.27 -2.37
N GLY A 10 2.45 -2.56 -2.19
CA GLY A 10 2.87 -2.05 -0.88
C GLY A 10 1.77 -1.21 -0.22
N LEU A 11 1.21 -0.23 -0.95
CA LEU A 11 0.09 0.58 -0.44
C LEU A 11 -1.14 -0.26 -0.08
N LEU A 12 -1.45 -1.29 -0.87
CA LEU A 12 -2.54 -2.20 -0.55
C LEU A 12 -2.24 -3.03 0.70
N MET A 13 -0.99 -3.44 0.91
CA MET A 13 -0.57 -4.13 2.12
C MET A 13 -0.74 -3.24 3.34
N ASP A 14 -0.24 -2.00 3.31
CA ASP A 14 -0.35 -1.05 4.42
C ASP A 14 -1.80 -0.90 4.92
N LEU A 15 -2.78 -0.99 4.02
CA LEU A 15 -4.20 -0.83 4.33
C LEU A 15 -4.92 -2.13 4.66
N TYR A 16 -4.53 -3.26 4.04
CA TYR A 16 -5.35 -4.48 4.01
C TYR A 16 -4.61 -5.75 4.40
N GLU A 17 -3.32 -5.70 4.77
CA GLU A 17 -2.55 -6.88 5.16
C GLU A 17 -3.17 -7.65 6.34
N ASN A 18 -3.84 -6.93 7.24
CA ASN A 18 -4.54 -7.49 8.40
C ASN A 18 -5.73 -8.36 8.04
N LEU A 19 -6.26 -8.24 6.82
CA LEU A 19 -7.35 -9.07 6.29
C LEU A 19 -6.84 -10.34 5.59
N LEU A 20 -5.53 -10.44 5.37
CA LEU A 20 -4.91 -11.67 4.89
C LEU A 20 -4.71 -12.65 6.06
N THR A 21 -4.65 -13.94 5.74
CA THR A 21 -4.20 -14.94 6.72
C THR A 21 -2.74 -14.68 7.08
N GLU A 22 -2.31 -15.00 8.30
CA GLU A 22 -0.91 -14.87 8.75
C GLU A 22 0.10 -15.38 7.69
N ARG A 23 -0.06 -16.62 7.22
CA ARG A 23 0.80 -17.19 6.17
C ARG A 23 0.83 -16.43 4.84
N GLN A 24 -0.28 -15.81 4.46
CA GLN A 24 -0.36 -15.00 3.24
C GLN A 24 0.42 -13.69 3.41
N ARG A 25 0.30 -13.08 4.59
CA ARG A 25 0.97 -11.86 4.98
C ARG A 25 2.49 -12.06 5.03
N ASP A 26 2.95 -13.13 5.69
CA ASP A 26 4.40 -13.41 5.82
C ASP A 26 5.06 -13.59 4.46
N ILE A 27 4.44 -14.38 3.57
CA ILE A 27 4.93 -14.59 2.20
C ILE A 27 4.92 -13.28 1.41
N MET A 28 3.90 -12.44 1.60
CA MET A 28 3.81 -11.14 0.92
C MET A 28 4.85 -10.15 1.44
N HIS A 29 5.16 -10.12 2.74
CA HIS A 29 6.22 -9.28 3.29
C HIS A 29 7.59 -9.68 2.73
N GLN A 30 7.91 -10.98 2.71
CA GLN A 30 9.14 -11.47 2.09
C GLN A 30 9.23 -11.04 0.62
N TYR A 31 8.12 -11.14 -0.12
CA TYR A 31 8.09 -10.83 -1.54
C TYR A 31 8.15 -9.33 -1.86
N ILE A 32 7.41 -8.49 -1.13
CA ILE A 32 7.22 -7.07 -1.44
C ILE A 32 8.18 -6.17 -0.65
N ASN A 33 8.41 -6.47 0.62
CA ASN A 33 9.21 -5.62 1.52
C ASN A 33 10.68 -6.03 1.55
N GLU A 34 10.95 -7.34 1.50
CA GLU A 34 12.31 -7.89 1.57
C GLU A 34 12.91 -8.21 0.20
N ASP A 35 12.15 -8.04 -0.89
CA ASP A 35 12.53 -8.33 -2.28
C ASP A 35 13.03 -9.78 -2.50
N PHE A 36 12.53 -10.73 -1.71
CA PHE A 36 12.89 -12.14 -1.86
C PHE A 36 12.25 -12.72 -3.11
N SER A 37 13.04 -13.48 -3.85
CA SER A 37 12.56 -14.29 -4.96
C SER A 37 11.67 -15.44 -4.45
N LEU A 38 10.82 -15.96 -5.33
CA LEU A 38 9.97 -17.12 -5.02
C LEU A 38 10.78 -18.39 -4.66
N ASN A 39 12.04 -18.46 -5.07
CA ASN A 39 12.95 -19.53 -4.65
C ASN A 39 13.40 -19.33 -3.20
N GLU A 40 13.85 -18.12 -2.84
CA GLU A 40 14.25 -17.80 -1.46
C GLU A 40 13.08 -17.99 -0.48
N ILE A 41 11.87 -17.57 -0.86
CA ILE A 41 10.66 -17.81 -0.07
C ILE A 41 10.38 -19.32 0.09
N SER A 42 10.57 -20.10 -0.98
CA SER A 42 10.39 -21.55 -0.96
C SER A 42 11.36 -22.22 0.01
N GLU A 43 12.63 -21.81 -0.01
CA GLU A 43 13.69 -22.31 0.87
C GLU A 43 13.44 -21.93 2.34
N LEU A 44 13.02 -20.69 2.62
CA LEU A 44 12.78 -20.20 3.98
C LEU A 44 11.52 -20.77 4.63
N THR A 45 10.45 -20.94 3.86
CA THR A 45 9.12 -21.33 4.38
C THR A 45 8.80 -22.82 4.22
N GLY A 46 9.64 -23.57 3.51
CA GLY A 46 9.47 -24.99 3.22
C GLY A 46 8.30 -25.31 2.27
N VAL A 47 7.67 -24.31 1.65
CA VAL A 47 6.67 -24.52 0.59
C VAL A 47 7.36 -24.73 -0.74
N THR A 48 6.66 -25.31 -1.71
CA THR A 48 7.18 -25.36 -3.08
C THR A 48 7.15 -23.96 -3.71
N ARG A 49 8.09 -23.67 -4.62
CA ARG A 49 8.10 -22.42 -5.42
C ARG A 49 6.72 -22.13 -6.06
N GLN A 50 6.03 -23.16 -6.55
CA GLN A 50 4.69 -23.00 -7.12
C GLN A 50 3.65 -22.56 -6.08
N ALA A 51 3.70 -23.13 -4.87
CA ALA A 51 2.81 -22.74 -3.79
C ALA A 51 3.11 -21.29 -3.32
N ALA A 52 4.37 -20.87 -3.28
CA ALA A 52 4.76 -19.48 -3.01
C ALA A 52 4.19 -18.53 -4.07
N HIS A 53 4.41 -18.85 -5.36
CA HIS A 53 3.87 -18.08 -6.49
C HIS A 53 2.34 -17.93 -6.41
N ASP A 54 1.63 -19.04 -6.18
CA ASP A 54 0.18 -19.05 -6.11
C ASP A 54 -0.34 -18.26 -4.90
N THR A 55 0.40 -18.29 -3.79
CA THR A 55 0.06 -17.51 -2.60
C THR A 55 0.18 -16.03 -2.89
N VAL A 56 1.31 -15.57 -3.45
CA VAL A 56 1.52 -14.17 -3.86
C VAL A 56 0.38 -13.70 -4.77
N LYS A 57 0.10 -14.46 -5.85
CA LYS A 57 -0.95 -14.11 -6.82
C LYS A 57 -2.34 -14.03 -6.18
N LYS A 58 -2.68 -14.97 -5.30
CA LYS A 58 -3.99 -14.98 -4.60
C LYS A 58 -4.10 -13.85 -3.59
N SER A 59 -3.02 -13.52 -2.88
CA SER A 59 -2.97 -12.41 -1.94
C SER A 59 -3.17 -11.08 -2.65
N ILE A 60 -2.46 -10.82 -3.77
CA ILE A 60 -2.65 -9.61 -4.58
C ILE A 60 -4.10 -9.49 -5.04
N HIS A 61 -4.70 -10.57 -5.54
CA HIS A 61 -6.10 -10.55 -5.97
C HIS A 61 -7.07 -10.25 -4.81
N ARG A 62 -6.79 -10.72 -3.59
CA ARG A 62 -7.58 -10.40 -2.41
C ARG A 62 -7.45 -8.93 -2.03
N LEU A 63 -6.23 -8.41 -2.00
CA LEU A 63 -5.93 -7.01 -1.71
C LEU A 63 -6.65 -6.06 -2.67
N GLU A 64 -6.57 -6.31 -3.98
CA GLU A 64 -7.31 -5.52 -4.98
C GLU A 64 -8.84 -5.65 -4.84
N ARG A 65 -9.34 -6.81 -4.42
CA ARG A 65 -10.77 -6.97 -4.10
C ARG A 65 -11.19 -6.15 -2.88
N PHE A 66 -10.34 -6.04 -1.87
CA PHE A 66 -10.59 -5.18 -0.71
C PHE A 66 -10.62 -3.73 -1.12
N GLU A 67 -9.65 -3.26 -1.92
CA GLU A 67 -9.68 -1.90 -2.45
C GLU A 67 -10.91 -1.63 -3.30
N LYS A 68 -11.34 -2.57 -4.14
CA LYS A 68 -12.58 -2.41 -4.90
C LYS A 68 -13.82 -2.27 -4.02
N ALA A 69 -13.83 -2.93 -2.86
CA ALA A 69 -14.97 -2.92 -1.93
C ALA A 69 -14.95 -1.74 -0.96
N LEU A 70 -13.77 -1.34 -0.49
CA LEU A 70 -13.56 -0.36 0.58
C LEU A 70 -13.07 1.00 0.07
N GLY A 71 -12.28 1.00 -1.00
CA GLY A 71 -11.85 2.21 -1.71
C GLY A 71 -10.96 3.15 -0.89
N LEU A 72 -10.18 2.63 0.07
CA LEU A 72 -9.41 3.47 0.99
C LEU A 72 -8.27 4.22 0.28
N ILE A 73 -7.58 3.60 -0.68
CA ILE A 73 -6.54 4.32 -1.45
C ILE A 73 -7.18 5.48 -2.20
N LYS A 74 -8.27 5.20 -2.93
CA LYS A 74 -8.99 6.24 -3.68
C LYS A 74 -9.49 7.36 -2.75
N HIS A 75 -10.03 7.00 -1.59
CA HIS A 75 -10.53 7.97 -0.62
C HIS A 75 -9.42 8.87 -0.07
N ASN A 76 -8.27 8.28 0.29
CA ASN A 76 -7.11 9.01 0.77
C ASN A 76 -6.54 9.94 -0.30
N ASP A 77 -6.46 9.49 -1.55
CA ASP A 77 -6.06 10.34 -2.69
C ASP A 77 -6.99 11.55 -2.84
N GLU A 78 -8.31 11.35 -2.79
CA GLU A 78 -9.29 12.44 -2.84
C GLU A 78 -9.13 13.42 -1.68
N LEU A 79 -8.85 12.92 -0.47
CA LEU A 79 -8.63 13.74 0.71
C LEU A 79 -7.34 14.56 0.60
N ARG A 80 -6.22 13.93 0.19
CA ARG A 80 -4.94 14.62 -0.08
C ARG A 80 -5.14 15.76 -1.08
N GLN A 81 -5.89 15.53 -2.16
CA GLN A 81 -6.15 16.57 -3.17
C GLN A 81 -6.99 17.72 -2.59
N LYS A 82 -8.02 17.43 -1.80
CA LYS A 82 -8.81 18.48 -1.13
C LYS A 82 -7.96 19.32 -0.19
N LEU A 83 -7.07 18.69 0.60
CA LEU A 83 -6.17 19.40 1.50
C LEU A 83 -5.15 20.26 0.75
N LYS A 84 -4.56 19.77 -0.35
CA LYS A 84 -3.69 20.57 -1.22
C LYS A 84 -4.42 21.79 -1.79
N ASN A 85 -5.65 21.61 -2.26
CA ASN A 85 -6.47 22.72 -2.76
C ASN A 85 -6.79 23.76 -1.67
N ILE A 86 -7.02 23.32 -0.42
CA ILE A 86 -7.21 24.23 0.72
C ILE A 86 -5.91 24.99 1.00
N LYS A 87 -4.77 24.30 1.01
CA LYS A 87 -3.44 24.91 1.20
C LYS A 87 -3.17 26.00 0.17
N GLU A 88 -3.42 25.71 -1.10
CA GLU A 88 -3.25 26.69 -2.20
C GLU A 88 -4.12 27.93 -1.99
N LYS A 89 -5.41 27.76 -1.65
CA LYS A 89 -6.31 28.88 -1.37
C LYS A 89 -5.89 29.72 -0.15
N LEU A 90 -5.38 29.08 0.90
CA LEU A 90 -4.86 29.79 2.08
C LEU A 90 -3.61 30.60 1.73
N ASN A 91 -2.70 30.02 0.94
CA ASN A 91 -1.52 30.70 0.45
C ASN A 91 -1.86 31.90 -0.42
N ASP A 92 -2.83 31.78 -1.33
CA ASP A 92 -3.33 32.87 -2.16
C ASP A 92 -3.96 34.00 -1.33
N ALA A 93 -4.59 33.66 -0.20
CA ALA A 93 -5.14 34.61 0.76
C ALA A 93 -4.08 35.21 1.73
N GLY A 94 -2.81 34.81 1.60
CA GLY A 94 -1.72 35.25 2.48
C GLY A 94 -1.72 34.64 3.87
N VAL A 95 -2.53 33.60 4.11
CA VAL A 95 -2.61 32.87 5.38
C VAL A 95 -1.59 31.73 5.38
N ARG A 96 -0.59 31.82 6.24
CA ARG A 96 0.49 30.81 6.38
C ARG A 96 0.54 30.15 7.76
N ILE A 97 -0.53 30.32 8.54
CA ILE A 97 -0.64 29.70 9.85
C ILE A 97 -0.83 28.20 9.64
N ALA A 98 -0.10 27.39 10.40
CA ALA A 98 -0.16 25.93 10.38
C ALA A 98 0.25 25.25 9.05
N ASP A 99 1.07 25.92 8.23
CA ASP A 99 1.51 25.38 6.92
C ASP A 99 2.29 24.07 7.07
N LYS A 100 3.10 23.97 8.14
CA LYS A 100 3.86 22.76 8.47
C LYS A 100 2.95 21.61 8.89
N GLU A 101 2.00 21.88 9.77
CA GLU A 101 1.02 20.90 10.25
C GLU A 101 0.15 20.38 9.09
N LEU A 102 -0.17 21.25 8.13
CA LEU A 102 -0.90 20.85 6.93
C LEU A 102 -0.04 19.99 5.99
N ASP A 103 1.25 20.30 5.85
CA ASP A 103 2.20 19.46 5.10
C ASP A 103 2.40 18.09 5.75
N GLU A 104 2.54 18.05 7.07
CA GLU A 104 2.62 16.81 7.84
C GLU A 104 1.38 15.95 7.61
N LEU A 105 0.18 16.52 7.75
CA LEU A 105 -1.08 15.81 7.51
C LEU A 105 -1.21 15.26 6.08
N ILE A 106 -0.80 16.03 5.06
CA ILE A 106 -0.84 15.60 3.65
C ILE A 106 0.16 14.46 3.37
N SER A 107 1.25 14.40 4.13
CA SER A 107 2.27 13.36 4.02
C SER A 107 1.90 12.04 4.70
N GLU A 108 1.06 12.11 5.74
CA GLU A 108 0.62 10.96 6.55
C GLU A 108 -0.59 10.21 5.97
N ILE A 109 -1.58 10.94 5.45
CA ILE A 109 -2.60 10.37 4.55
C ILE A 109 -1.87 9.83 3.35
#